data_AF-A0A931B369-F1
#
_entry.id   AF-A0A931B369-F1
#
_cell.length_a   1.000
_cell.length_b   1.000
_cell.length_c   1.000
_cell.angle_alpha   90.00
_cell.angle_beta   90.00
_cell.angle_gamma   90.00
#
_symmetry.space_group_name_H-M   'P 1'
#
loop_
_entity.id
_entity.type
_entity.pdbx_description
1 polymer ?
#
loop_
_entity_poly.entity_id
_entity_poly.type
_entity_poly.pdbx_seq_one_letter_code
_entity_poly.pdbx_strand_id
1 'polypeptide(L)'
;MRLTPTERDRLLLFSAAELARARRARGLRLNVPEATALIADTVCEAARDGRRLAEAIEAGRTVLSAKDVLPGVVDVVTTLQVEAVFEDGTRLCVIDDPFRGEGSLGAEAPGAALPGEGVGYEPAEPVVVLPVRNTAPVPVTVTSHFHFFEANPRLAFDRAAAYGMRLAVPAGSSVRFDAGAVVEVGLLPIGGERIAVGFAGLVDGPLDAPGAREAALEKARACGYLTNFEQAERSAQSERSEQAEQSEQEES
;
A
#
# COMPACT_ATOMS: atom_id res chain seq x y z
N MET A 1 21.87 -22.94 30.58
CA MET A 1 21.86 -22.17 29.31
C MET A 1 21.72 -20.69 29.63
N ARG A 2 22.27 -19.79 28.81
CA ARG A 2 22.05 -18.34 28.94
C ARG A 2 21.00 -17.91 27.92
N LEU A 3 19.73 -18.20 28.23
CA LEU A 3 18.62 -17.88 27.33
C LEU A 3 18.30 -16.39 27.37
N THR A 4 18.30 -15.78 26.19
CA THR A 4 17.78 -14.43 25.91
C THR A 4 16.25 -14.40 26.10
N PRO A 5 15.65 -13.20 26.26
CA PRO A 5 14.19 -13.07 26.33
C PRO A 5 13.47 -13.70 25.12
N THR A 6 13.94 -13.45 23.90
CA THR A 6 13.37 -14.02 22.67
C THR A 6 13.42 -15.54 22.63
N GLU A 7 14.51 -16.14 23.11
CA GLU A 7 14.61 -17.61 23.20
C GLU A 7 13.65 -18.19 24.24
N ARG A 8 13.37 -17.46 25.34
CA ARG A 8 12.34 -17.87 26.31
C ARG A 8 10.94 -17.76 25.73
N ASP A 9 10.65 -16.71 24.98
CA ASP A 9 9.36 -16.54 24.30
C ASP A 9 9.14 -17.64 23.25
N ARG A 10 10.19 -18.04 22.52
CA ARG A 10 10.13 -19.18 21.60
C ARG A 10 9.84 -20.50 22.34
N LEU A 11 10.40 -20.71 23.53
CA LEU A 11 10.05 -21.87 24.35
C LEU A 11 8.59 -21.84 24.84
N LEU A 12 8.04 -20.66 25.14
CA LEU A 12 6.63 -20.50 25.46
C LEU A 12 5.74 -20.83 24.26
N LEU A 13 6.12 -20.36 23.06
CA LEU A 13 5.42 -20.69 21.82
C LEU A 13 5.41 -22.21 21.58
N PHE A 14 6.58 -22.86 21.66
CA PHE A 14 6.72 -24.30 21.56
C PHE A 14 5.82 -25.02 22.57
N SER A 15 5.82 -24.58 23.84
CA SER A 15 4.99 -25.19 24.88
C SER A 15 3.49 -25.08 24.58
N ALA A 16 3.04 -23.96 24.02
CA ALA A 16 1.66 -23.78 23.58
C ALA A 16 1.32 -24.69 22.38
N ALA A 17 2.24 -24.83 21.43
CA ALA A 17 2.09 -25.72 20.28
C ALA A 17 2.04 -27.20 20.69
N GLU A 18 2.87 -27.62 21.64
CA GLU A 18 2.84 -28.98 22.20
C GLU A 18 1.51 -29.27 22.90
N LEU A 19 0.98 -28.30 23.66
CA LEU A 19 -0.36 -28.43 24.23
C LEU A 19 -1.44 -28.58 23.15
N ALA A 20 -1.35 -27.82 22.06
CA ALA A 20 -2.24 -27.93 20.91
C ALA A 20 -2.13 -29.30 20.22
N ARG A 21 -0.90 -29.78 19.95
CA ARG A 21 -0.66 -31.13 19.39
C ARG A 21 -1.26 -32.21 20.29
N ALA A 22 -1.05 -32.14 21.60
CA ALA A 22 -1.59 -33.10 22.56
C ALA A 22 -3.13 -33.08 22.61
N ARG A 23 -3.76 -31.91 22.46
CA ARG A 23 -5.23 -31.77 22.36
C ARG A 23 -5.76 -32.36 21.05
N ARG A 24 -5.14 -32.03 19.92
CA ARG A 24 -5.48 -32.57 18.60
C ARG A 24 -5.33 -34.08 18.53
N ALA A 25 -4.28 -34.64 19.13
CA ALA A 25 -4.04 -36.09 19.18
C ALA A 25 -5.15 -36.84 19.94
N ARG A 26 -5.87 -36.17 20.85
CA ARG A 26 -7.06 -36.71 21.52
C ARG A 26 -8.37 -36.49 20.73
N GLY A 27 -8.29 -35.98 19.51
CA GLY A 27 -9.43 -35.72 18.65
C GLY A 27 -10.15 -34.39 18.93
N LEU A 28 -9.56 -33.48 19.71
CA LEU A 28 -10.15 -32.16 19.93
C LEU A 28 -9.88 -31.24 18.73
N ARG A 29 -10.90 -30.48 18.34
CA ARG A 29 -10.77 -29.37 17.40
C ARG A 29 -10.12 -28.18 18.10
N LEU A 30 -9.13 -27.57 17.45
CA LEU A 30 -8.32 -26.51 18.04
C LEU A 30 -9.04 -25.16 18.04
N ASN A 31 -8.85 -24.36 19.09
CA ASN A 31 -9.27 -22.96 19.14
C ASN A 31 -8.22 -22.01 18.51
N VAL A 32 -8.49 -20.70 18.56
CA VAL A 32 -7.61 -19.66 17.97
C VAL A 32 -6.18 -19.71 18.54
N PRO A 33 -5.93 -19.59 19.87
CA PRO A 33 -4.57 -19.68 20.40
C PRO A 33 -3.82 -20.98 20.04
N GLU A 34 -4.52 -22.10 20.03
CA GLU A 34 -3.93 -23.41 19.72
C GLU A 34 -3.54 -23.54 18.24
N ALA A 35 -4.42 -23.11 17.34
CA ALA A 35 -4.13 -23.10 15.91
C ALA A 35 -2.96 -22.16 15.60
N THR A 36 -2.98 -20.95 16.15
CA THR A 36 -1.90 -19.96 16.01
C THR A 36 -0.57 -20.52 16.50
N ALA A 37 -0.52 -21.09 17.70
CA ALA A 37 0.72 -21.64 18.26
C ALA A 37 1.27 -22.79 17.40
N LEU A 38 0.41 -23.72 16.98
CA LEU A 38 0.82 -24.88 16.20
C LEU A 38 1.32 -24.50 14.81
N ILE A 39 0.67 -23.55 14.12
CA ILE A 39 1.12 -23.04 12.82
C ILE A 39 2.48 -22.34 12.98
N ALA A 40 2.60 -21.41 13.94
CA ALA A 40 3.82 -20.65 14.16
C ALA A 40 5.01 -21.54 14.54
N ASP A 41 4.78 -22.52 15.41
CA ASP A 41 5.81 -23.49 15.80
C ASP A 41 6.23 -24.37 14.62
N THR A 42 5.28 -24.79 13.77
CA THR A 42 5.61 -25.56 12.55
C THR A 42 6.54 -24.79 11.61
N VAL A 43 6.35 -23.46 11.48
CA VAL A 43 7.26 -22.60 10.71
C VAL A 43 8.63 -22.51 11.38
N CYS A 44 8.68 -22.36 12.71
CA CYS A 44 9.94 -22.34 13.46
C CYS A 44 10.74 -23.64 13.30
N GLU A 45 10.08 -24.79 13.42
CA GLU A 45 10.73 -26.09 13.28
C GLU A 45 11.17 -26.35 11.84
N ALA A 46 10.36 -25.97 10.84
CA ALA A 46 10.76 -26.04 9.44
C ALA A 46 12.00 -25.18 9.14
N ALA A 47 12.08 -23.97 9.71
CA ALA A 47 13.27 -23.14 9.59
C ALA A 47 14.49 -23.78 10.29
N ARG A 48 14.27 -24.38 11.47
CA ARG A 48 15.31 -25.08 12.22
C ARG A 48 15.85 -26.32 11.50
N ASP A 49 15.01 -26.99 10.72
CA ASP A 49 15.35 -28.10 9.82
C ASP A 49 16.12 -27.66 8.56
N GLY A 50 16.40 -26.36 8.40
CA GLY A 50 17.16 -25.83 7.27
C GLY A 50 16.32 -25.60 6.01
N ARG A 51 14.98 -25.60 6.10
CA ARG A 51 14.11 -25.30 4.96
C ARG A 51 14.20 -23.82 4.57
N ARG A 52 13.92 -23.52 3.31
CA ARG A 52 13.86 -22.12 2.83
C ARG A 52 12.64 -21.41 3.40
N LEU A 53 12.69 -20.08 3.47
CA LEU A 53 11.60 -19.23 3.96
C LEU A 53 10.22 -19.61 3.37
N ALA A 54 10.14 -19.73 2.05
CA ALA A 54 8.89 -20.06 1.36
C ALA A 54 8.38 -21.46 1.74
N GLU A 55 9.27 -22.43 1.92
CA GLU A 55 8.93 -23.81 2.30
C GLU A 55 8.46 -23.88 3.77
N ALA A 56 9.05 -23.08 4.65
CA ALA A 56 8.64 -22.98 6.05
C ALA A 56 7.23 -22.35 6.17
N ILE A 57 6.98 -21.25 5.43
CA ILE A 57 5.64 -20.64 5.35
C ILE A 57 4.62 -21.66 4.82
N GLU A 58 4.98 -22.39 3.75
CA GLU A 58 4.10 -23.40 3.16
C GLU A 58 3.82 -24.58 4.10
N ALA A 59 4.79 -25.00 4.92
CA ALA A 59 4.57 -25.96 5.99
C ALA A 59 3.54 -25.45 7.02
N GLY A 60 3.63 -24.17 7.40
CA GLY A 60 2.62 -23.52 8.24
C GLY A 60 1.22 -23.53 7.61
N ARG A 61 1.09 -23.30 6.30
CA ARG A 61 -0.18 -23.34 5.55
C ARG A 61 -0.73 -24.75 5.30
N THR A 62 -0.01 -25.82 5.64
CA THR A 62 -0.44 -27.22 5.38
C THR A 62 -0.66 -28.03 6.66
N VAL A 63 -0.23 -27.53 7.81
CA VAL A 63 -0.26 -28.33 9.05
C VAL A 63 -1.66 -28.50 9.65
N LEU A 64 -2.57 -27.57 9.35
CA LEU A 64 -3.98 -27.61 9.76
C LEU A 64 -4.90 -27.34 8.57
N SER A 65 -6.12 -27.84 8.69
CA SER A 65 -7.26 -27.56 7.82
C SER A 65 -8.50 -27.23 8.65
N ALA A 66 -9.60 -26.78 8.04
CA ALA A 66 -10.83 -26.40 8.74
C ALA A 66 -11.43 -27.51 9.62
N LYS A 67 -11.18 -28.79 9.27
CA LYS A 67 -11.62 -29.94 10.08
C LYS A 67 -10.88 -30.06 11.41
N ASP A 68 -9.66 -29.50 11.50
CA ASP A 68 -8.80 -29.60 12.69
C ASP A 68 -9.10 -28.53 13.74
N VAL A 69 -9.87 -27.50 13.38
CA VAL A 69 -10.10 -26.30 14.20
C VAL A 69 -11.59 -26.09 14.45
N LEU A 70 -11.97 -25.39 15.52
CA LEU A 70 -13.37 -25.06 15.83
C LEU A 70 -14.00 -24.16 14.74
N PRO A 71 -15.35 -24.14 14.61
CA PRO A 71 -16.02 -23.20 13.72
C PRO A 71 -15.62 -21.75 14.02
N GLY A 72 -15.43 -20.92 12.99
CA GLY A 72 -15.01 -19.53 13.12
C GLY A 72 -13.49 -19.32 13.26
N VAL A 73 -12.70 -20.34 13.60
CA VAL A 73 -11.23 -20.18 13.75
C VAL A 73 -10.56 -19.81 12.43
N VAL A 74 -11.01 -20.43 11.34
CA VAL A 74 -10.52 -20.12 9.98
C VAL A 74 -10.82 -18.69 9.54
N ASP A 75 -11.83 -18.06 10.13
CA ASP A 75 -12.25 -16.68 9.83
C ASP A 75 -11.51 -15.65 10.70
N VAL A 76 -10.98 -16.09 11.85
CA VAL A 76 -10.25 -15.24 12.80
C VAL A 76 -8.74 -15.28 12.53
N VAL A 77 -8.20 -16.45 12.21
CA VAL A 77 -6.75 -16.63 11.96
C VAL A 77 -6.49 -16.46 10.46
N THR A 78 -6.49 -15.21 10.01
CA THR A 78 -6.36 -14.85 8.58
C THR A 78 -4.93 -14.50 8.16
N THR A 79 -4.14 -13.93 9.07
CA THR A 79 -2.70 -13.69 8.90
C THR A 79 -1.98 -13.99 10.21
N LEU A 80 -0.89 -14.74 10.13
CA LEU A 80 0.00 -15.02 11.26
C LEU A 80 1.40 -14.50 10.96
N GLN A 81 2.08 -13.97 11.97
CA GLN A 81 3.46 -13.53 11.85
C GLN A 81 4.32 -14.20 12.92
N VAL A 82 5.45 -14.77 12.53
CA VAL A 82 6.42 -15.37 13.45
C VAL A 82 7.84 -15.13 12.95
N GLU A 83 8.73 -14.73 13.85
CA GLU A 83 10.16 -14.70 13.55
C GLU A 83 10.77 -16.08 13.77
N ALA A 84 11.38 -16.63 12.73
CA ALA A 84 12.07 -17.92 12.76
C ALA A 84 13.57 -17.73 12.46
N VAL A 85 14.41 -18.58 13.05
CA VAL A 85 15.87 -18.55 12.82
C VAL A 85 16.21 -19.58 11.75
N PHE A 86 16.64 -19.09 10.59
CA PHE A 86 17.12 -19.87 9.46
C PHE A 86 18.65 -19.97 9.49
N GLU A 87 19.24 -20.73 8.56
CA GLU A 87 20.70 -20.84 8.42
C GLU A 87 21.38 -19.49 8.15
N ASP A 88 20.65 -18.56 7.52
CA ASP A 88 21.13 -17.20 7.22
C ASP A 88 20.65 -16.14 8.22
N GLY A 89 20.13 -16.57 9.38
CA GLY A 89 19.71 -15.71 10.48
C GLY A 89 18.20 -15.61 10.65
N THR A 90 17.77 -14.64 11.46
CA THR A 90 16.35 -14.45 11.79
C THR A 90 15.61 -13.79 10.63
N ARG A 91 14.45 -14.35 10.27
CA ARG A 91 13.54 -13.77 9.27
C ARG A 91 12.12 -13.72 9.81
N LEU A 92 11.37 -12.69 9.41
CA LEU A 92 9.93 -12.62 9.62
C LEU A 92 9.21 -13.50 8.61
N CYS A 93 8.49 -14.50 9.09
CA CYS A 93 7.58 -15.31 8.30
C CYS A 93 6.17 -14.72 8.42
N VAL A 94 5.62 -14.24 7.31
CA VAL A 94 4.22 -13.82 7.21
C VAL A 94 3.44 -14.92 6.51
N ILE A 95 2.49 -15.50 7.24
CA ILE A 95 1.61 -16.55 6.75
C ILE A 95 0.23 -15.92 6.57
N ASP A 96 0.02 -15.34 5.39
CA ASP A 96 -1.31 -14.95 4.94
C ASP A 96 -2.13 -16.20 4.62
N ASP A 97 -3.45 -16.13 4.84
CA ASP A 97 -4.42 -17.18 4.54
C ASP A 97 -3.94 -18.60 4.91
N PRO A 98 -3.70 -18.87 6.21
CA PRO A 98 -3.12 -20.14 6.65
C PRO A 98 -4.01 -21.36 6.36
N PHE A 99 -5.30 -21.14 6.08
CA PHE A 99 -6.28 -22.19 5.76
C PHE A 99 -6.71 -22.23 4.28
N ARG A 100 -5.98 -21.55 3.38
CA ARG A 100 -6.15 -21.68 1.91
C ARG A 100 -7.57 -21.36 1.39
N GLY A 101 -8.20 -20.34 1.94
CA GLY A 101 -9.54 -19.93 1.54
C GLY A 101 -10.66 -20.84 2.06
N GLU A 102 -10.38 -21.74 3.01
CA GLU A 102 -11.44 -22.49 3.72
C GLU A 102 -12.21 -21.62 4.73
N GLY A 103 -11.74 -20.39 4.99
CA GLY A 103 -12.48 -19.38 5.75
C GLY A 103 -13.61 -18.74 4.94
N SER A 104 -14.72 -18.50 5.62
CA SER A 104 -15.84 -17.69 5.15
C SER A 104 -15.77 -16.32 5.86
N LEU A 105 -15.15 -15.31 5.24
CA LEU A 105 -15.31 -13.89 5.63
C LEU A 105 -16.74 -13.36 5.34
N GLY A 106 -17.74 -14.22 5.44
CA GLY A 106 -19.16 -13.97 5.20
C GLY A 106 -19.90 -13.52 6.46
N ALA A 107 -21.23 -13.43 6.34
CA ALA A 107 -22.11 -12.85 7.35
C ALA A 107 -22.09 -13.57 8.72
N GLU A 108 -21.77 -14.87 8.74
CA GLU A 108 -21.78 -15.70 9.96
C GLU A 108 -20.42 -15.75 10.67
N ALA A 109 -19.39 -15.06 10.14
CA ALA A 109 -18.08 -15.03 10.76
C ALA A 109 -18.08 -14.25 12.08
N PRO A 110 -17.24 -14.63 13.07
CA PRO A 110 -17.05 -13.84 14.27
C PRO A 110 -16.61 -12.40 13.92
N GLY A 111 -17.41 -11.42 14.32
CA GLY A 111 -17.12 -10.00 14.05
C GLY A 111 -17.45 -9.55 12.62
N ALA A 112 -18.22 -10.33 11.85
CA ALA A 112 -18.67 -9.93 10.52
C ALA A 112 -19.40 -8.58 10.54
N ALA A 113 -18.97 -7.67 9.66
CA ALA A 113 -19.68 -6.41 9.42
C ALA A 113 -20.82 -6.68 8.43
N LEU A 114 -22.06 -6.56 8.90
CA LEU A 114 -23.26 -6.71 8.08
C LEU A 114 -23.65 -5.33 7.53
N PRO A 115 -23.54 -5.08 6.21
CA PRO A 115 -23.97 -3.81 5.64
C PRO A 115 -25.47 -3.62 5.86
N GLY A 116 -25.86 -2.45 6.37
CA GLY A 116 -27.27 -2.06 6.43
C GLY A 116 -27.79 -1.57 5.07
N GLU A 117 -29.10 -1.37 4.96
CA GLU A 117 -29.77 -0.89 3.73
C GLU A 117 -29.61 0.62 3.48
N GLY A 118 -28.70 1.29 4.18
CA GLY A 118 -28.47 2.73 4.07
C GLY A 118 -27.82 3.12 2.74
N VAL A 119 -27.94 4.41 2.38
CA VAL A 119 -27.17 4.99 1.28
C VAL A 119 -25.68 4.86 1.63
N GLY A 120 -24.94 4.10 0.83
CA GLY A 120 -23.50 3.93 1.00
C GLY A 120 -22.74 5.23 0.75
N TYR A 121 -21.42 5.14 0.71
CA TYR A 121 -20.62 6.24 0.18
C TYR A 121 -20.84 6.36 -1.34
N GLU A 122 -21.38 7.49 -1.77
CA GLU A 122 -21.42 7.87 -3.18
C GLU A 122 -20.20 8.76 -3.49
N PRO A 123 -19.29 8.33 -4.39
CA PRO A 123 -18.20 9.17 -4.85
C PRO A 123 -18.73 10.46 -5.46
N ALA A 124 -18.20 11.60 -5.03
CA ALA A 124 -18.55 12.88 -5.61
C ALA A 124 -18.07 12.95 -7.07
N GLU A 125 -18.95 13.40 -7.97
CA GLU A 125 -18.61 13.59 -9.38
C GLU A 125 -17.49 14.64 -9.52
N PRO A 126 -16.45 14.35 -10.32
CA PRO A 126 -15.36 15.30 -10.52
C PRO A 126 -15.85 16.57 -11.20
N VAL A 127 -15.41 17.72 -10.71
CA VAL A 127 -15.73 19.04 -11.30
C VAL A 127 -14.79 19.36 -12.46
N VAL A 128 -13.56 18.83 -12.41
CA VAL A 128 -12.55 18.99 -13.46
C VAL A 128 -11.94 17.62 -13.74
N VAL A 129 -11.74 17.30 -15.02
CA VAL A 129 -11.05 16.09 -15.45
C VAL A 129 -9.84 16.51 -16.28
N LEU A 130 -8.64 16.04 -15.91
CA LEU A 130 -7.39 16.41 -16.57
C LEU A 130 -6.56 15.17 -16.91
N PRO A 131 -5.94 15.12 -18.11
CA PRO A 131 -4.87 14.16 -18.37
C PRO A 131 -3.60 14.62 -17.64
N VAL A 132 -2.92 13.68 -16.99
CA VAL A 132 -1.69 13.93 -16.24
C VAL A 132 -0.62 12.97 -16.72
N ARG A 133 0.50 13.50 -17.22
CA ARG A 133 1.64 12.72 -17.67
C ARG A 133 2.75 12.72 -16.63
N ASN A 134 3.26 11.56 -16.25
CA ASN A 134 4.48 11.47 -15.47
C ASN A 134 5.71 11.47 -16.38
N THR A 135 6.52 12.52 -16.29
CA THR A 135 7.77 12.63 -17.08
C THR A 135 9.00 12.14 -16.31
N ALA A 136 8.84 11.69 -15.06
CA ALA A 136 9.94 11.14 -14.27
C ALA A 136 10.27 9.69 -14.70
N PRO A 137 11.53 9.24 -14.53
CA PRO A 137 11.92 7.85 -14.77
C PRO A 137 11.41 6.90 -13.68
N VAL A 138 10.75 7.44 -12.64
CA VAL A 138 10.21 6.69 -11.51
C VAL A 138 8.71 6.96 -11.33
N PRO A 139 7.98 6.03 -10.72
CA PRO A 139 6.57 6.23 -10.42
C PRO A 139 6.35 7.37 -9.42
N VAL A 140 5.23 8.08 -9.58
CA VAL A 140 4.77 9.12 -8.65
C VAL A 140 3.37 8.73 -8.17
N THR A 141 3.10 8.89 -6.88
CA THR A 141 1.77 8.65 -6.30
C THR A 141 1.27 9.91 -5.60
N VAL A 142 0.02 10.29 -5.84
CA VAL A 142 -0.62 11.46 -5.23
C VAL A 142 -1.84 11.00 -4.43
N THR A 143 -1.95 11.45 -3.18
CA THR A 143 -3.02 11.03 -2.26
C THR A 143 -4.29 11.89 -2.39
N SER A 144 -5.42 11.35 -1.95
CA SER A 144 -6.77 11.92 -2.07
C SER A 144 -6.93 13.40 -1.67
N HIS A 145 -6.18 13.87 -0.67
CA HIS A 145 -6.33 15.20 -0.07
C HIS A 145 -5.11 16.12 -0.30
N PHE A 146 -4.20 15.72 -1.17
CA PHE A 146 -3.09 16.57 -1.57
C PHE A 146 -3.60 17.71 -2.46
N HIS A 147 -3.11 18.93 -2.26
CA HIS A 147 -3.43 20.06 -3.15
C HIS A 147 -2.80 19.80 -4.53
N PHE A 148 -3.62 19.39 -5.50
CA PHE A 148 -3.15 18.77 -6.74
C PHE A 148 -2.27 19.69 -7.58
N PHE A 149 -2.53 21.00 -7.53
CA PHE A 149 -1.66 22.04 -8.08
C PHE A 149 -0.19 21.94 -7.65
N GLU A 150 0.07 21.51 -6.41
CA GLU A 150 1.40 21.40 -5.81
C GLU A 150 2.02 20.01 -5.99
N ALA A 151 1.36 19.11 -6.73
CA ALA A 151 1.87 17.77 -6.97
C ALA A 151 3.20 17.83 -7.73
N ASN A 152 3.99 16.75 -7.64
CA ASN A 152 5.38 16.67 -8.10
C ASN A 152 5.65 17.48 -9.40
N PRO A 153 6.71 18.31 -9.46
CA PRO A 153 7.05 19.13 -10.63
C PRO A 153 7.13 18.37 -11.96
N ARG A 154 7.46 17.07 -11.93
CA ARG A 154 7.58 16.18 -13.10
C ARG A 154 6.26 15.59 -13.58
N LEU A 155 5.15 15.90 -12.91
CA LEU A 155 3.82 15.65 -13.44
C LEU A 155 3.43 16.83 -14.33
N ALA A 156 3.24 16.57 -15.62
CA ALA A 156 2.81 17.55 -16.61
C ALA A 156 1.28 17.49 -16.78
N PHE A 157 0.63 18.60 -16.45
CA PHE A 157 -0.82 18.82 -16.55
C PHE A 157 -1.14 20.30 -16.46
N ASP A 158 -2.40 20.68 -16.68
CA ASP A 158 -2.86 22.06 -16.48
C ASP A 158 -2.95 22.40 -14.99
N ARG A 159 -1.89 23.04 -14.49
CA ARG A 159 -1.82 23.49 -13.09
C ARG A 159 -2.80 24.59 -12.77
N ALA A 160 -3.13 25.46 -13.74
CA ALA A 160 -4.07 26.55 -13.52
C ALA A 160 -5.49 26.02 -13.28
N ALA A 161 -5.87 24.91 -13.92
CA ALA A 161 -7.13 24.19 -13.69
C ALA A 161 -7.13 23.36 -12.39
N ALA A 162 -5.95 22.93 -11.91
CA ALA A 162 -5.80 22.17 -10.68
C ALA A 162 -5.68 23.02 -9.39
N TYR A 163 -5.61 24.35 -9.50
CA TYR A 163 -5.49 25.25 -8.35
C TYR A 163 -6.70 25.16 -7.42
N GLY A 164 -6.45 24.93 -6.14
CA GLY A 164 -7.46 24.75 -5.11
C GLY A 164 -8.25 23.44 -5.22
N MET A 165 -7.71 22.46 -5.94
CA MET A 165 -8.33 21.16 -6.19
C MET A 165 -7.56 20.01 -5.54
N ARG A 166 -8.24 18.89 -5.33
CA ARG A 166 -7.70 17.60 -4.86
C ARG A 166 -8.29 16.46 -5.69
N LEU A 167 -7.71 15.26 -5.60
CA LEU A 167 -8.21 14.09 -6.34
C LEU A 167 -9.65 13.72 -5.92
N ALA A 168 -10.49 13.43 -6.92
CA ALA A 168 -11.86 12.93 -6.78
C ALA A 168 -11.87 11.41 -6.53
N VAL A 169 -11.20 10.97 -5.46
CA VAL A 169 -11.06 9.56 -5.08
C VAL A 169 -11.43 9.37 -3.60
N PRO A 170 -11.75 8.14 -3.16
CA PRO A 170 -12.07 7.87 -1.76
C PRO A 170 -11.01 8.41 -0.79
N ALA A 171 -11.43 8.90 0.37
CA ALA A 171 -10.52 9.40 1.38
C ALA A 171 -9.51 8.31 1.80
N GLY A 172 -8.24 8.69 1.95
CA GLY A 172 -7.14 7.76 2.25
C GLY A 172 -6.58 6.99 1.05
N SER A 173 -7.23 7.03 -0.12
CA SER A 173 -6.70 6.44 -1.35
C SER A 173 -5.71 7.35 -2.07
N SER A 174 -5.14 6.85 -3.17
CA SER A 174 -4.17 7.57 -4.00
C SER A 174 -4.27 7.14 -5.47
N VAL A 175 -3.79 8.01 -6.36
CA VAL A 175 -3.60 7.70 -7.78
C VAL A 175 -2.11 7.56 -8.04
N ARG A 176 -1.73 6.47 -8.71
CA ARG A 176 -0.35 6.18 -9.11
C ARG A 176 -0.18 6.50 -10.60
N PHE A 177 0.93 7.14 -10.91
CA PHE A 177 1.39 7.45 -12.26
C PHE A 177 2.71 6.73 -12.49
N ASP A 178 2.72 5.65 -13.27
CA ASP A 178 3.96 4.98 -13.64
C ASP A 178 4.83 5.86 -14.55
N ALA A 179 6.12 5.55 -14.66
CA ALA A 179 7.07 6.33 -15.45
C ALA A 179 6.61 6.45 -16.92
N GLY A 180 6.50 7.67 -17.44
CA GLY A 180 6.05 7.94 -18.80
C GLY A 180 4.54 7.85 -19.05
N ALA A 181 3.77 7.32 -18.10
CA ALA A 181 2.34 7.08 -18.28
C ALA A 181 1.52 8.38 -18.30
N VAL A 182 0.41 8.34 -19.03
CA VAL A 182 -0.64 9.36 -19.00
C VAL A 182 -1.86 8.75 -18.32
N VAL A 183 -2.35 9.40 -17.28
CA VAL A 183 -3.55 8.98 -16.54
C VAL A 183 -4.52 10.14 -16.50
N GLU A 184 -5.77 9.90 -16.86
CA GLU A 184 -6.85 10.86 -16.69
C GLU A 184 -7.33 10.84 -15.23
N VAL A 185 -7.39 12.00 -14.60
CA VAL A 185 -7.83 12.13 -13.21
C VAL A 185 -8.97 13.12 -13.06
N GLY A 186 -9.94 12.74 -12.25
CA GLY A 186 -10.98 13.64 -11.76
C GLY A 186 -10.52 14.42 -10.53
N LEU A 187 -10.93 15.69 -10.44
CA LEU A 187 -10.59 16.60 -9.36
C LEU A 187 -11.84 17.24 -8.75
N LEU A 188 -11.77 17.48 -7.44
CA LEU A 188 -12.77 18.17 -6.64
C LEU A 188 -12.16 19.40 -5.97
N PRO A 189 -12.93 20.48 -5.74
CA PRO A 189 -12.45 21.60 -4.96
C PRO A 189 -12.11 21.17 -3.52
N ILE A 190 -11.04 21.73 -2.98
CA ILE A 190 -10.79 21.69 -1.53
C ILE A 190 -11.98 22.40 -0.84
N GLY A 191 -12.55 21.76 0.17
CA GLY A 191 -13.65 22.29 0.97
C GLY A 191 -13.19 23.09 2.19
N GLY A 192 -14.11 23.40 3.10
CA GLY A 192 -13.82 24.16 4.32
C GLY A 192 -13.44 25.61 4.04
N GLU A 193 -12.53 26.17 4.84
CA GLU A 193 -12.03 27.55 4.68
C GLU A 193 -11.11 27.75 3.47
N ARG A 194 -10.80 26.68 2.73
CA ARG A 194 -9.96 26.71 1.52
C ARG A 194 -8.59 27.34 1.78
N ILE A 195 -7.94 26.92 2.87
CA ILE A 195 -6.58 27.32 3.24
C ILE A 195 -5.63 26.15 2.97
N ALA A 196 -4.61 26.35 2.14
CA ALA A 196 -3.60 25.36 1.79
C ALA A 196 -2.25 25.73 2.42
N VAL A 197 -1.77 24.93 3.37
CA VAL A 197 -0.52 25.15 4.12
C VAL A 197 0.33 23.89 4.07
N GLY A 198 1.64 24.04 3.87
CA GLY A 198 2.57 22.92 3.72
C GLY A 198 2.69 22.50 2.25
N PHE A 199 2.39 21.24 1.93
CA PHE A 199 2.56 20.67 0.58
C PHE A 199 3.95 20.97 -0.01
N ALA A 200 4.03 21.79 -1.06
CA ALA A 200 5.27 22.27 -1.65
C ALA A 200 5.55 23.75 -1.34
N GLY A 201 4.72 24.36 -0.50
CA GLY A 201 4.78 25.75 -0.09
C GLY A 201 4.48 26.72 -1.22
N LEU A 202 3.76 26.32 -2.28
CA LEU A 202 3.47 27.21 -3.41
C LEU A 202 2.39 28.23 -3.08
N VAL A 203 1.50 27.92 -2.14
CA VAL A 203 0.44 28.82 -1.66
C VAL A 203 0.70 29.27 -0.21
N ASP A 204 0.81 28.33 0.73
CA ASP A 204 0.99 28.58 2.18
C ASP A 204 0.01 29.63 2.76
N GLY A 205 -1.28 29.50 2.44
CA GLY A 205 -2.30 30.45 2.87
C GLY A 205 -3.68 30.21 2.26
N PRO A 206 -4.60 31.18 2.39
CA PRO A 206 -5.94 31.11 1.81
C PRO A 206 -5.88 31.05 0.27
N LEU A 207 -6.52 30.05 -0.32
CA LEU A 207 -6.54 29.82 -1.77
C LEU A 207 -7.24 30.94 -2.52
N ASP A 208 -8.26 31.55 -1.90
CA ASP A 208 -9.14 32.54 -2.54
C ASP A 208 -8.75 33.99 -2.18
N ALA A 209 -7.58 34.21 -1.56
CA ALA A 209 -7.08 35.56 -1.30
C ALA A 209 -6.77 36.31 -2.63
N PRO A 210 -6.99 37.64 -2.71
CA PRO A 210 -6.74 38.40 -3.93
C PRO A 210 -5.29 38.23 -4.42
N GLY A 211 -5.12 37.77 -5.66
CA GLY A 211 -3.79 37.56 -6.28
C GLY A 211 -3.08 36.27 -5.85
N ALA A 212 -3.64 35.46 -4.95
CA ALA A 212 -2.99 34.24 -4.47
C ALA A 212 -2.76 33.21 -5.58
N ARG A 213 -3.74 33.04 -6.46
CA ARG A 213 -3.66 32.12 -7.60
C ARG A 213 -2.56 32.53 -8.58
N GLU A 214 -2.49 33.81 -8.92
CA GLU A 214 -1.49 34.35 -9.84
C GLU A 214 -0.08 34.22 -9.26
N ALA A 215 0.10 34.58 -7.98
CA ALA A 215 1.37 34.45 -7.28
C ALA A 215 1.83 32.99 -7.18
N ALA A 216 0.91 32.07 -6.88
CA ALA A 216 1.21 30.64 -6.82
C ALA A 216 1.63 30.09 -8.18
N LEU A 217 0.95 30.47 -9.26
CA LEU A 217 1.30 30.08 -10.64
C LEU A 217 2.67 30.62 -11.05
N GLU A 218 2.99 31.86 -10.69
CA GLU A 218 4.31 32.45 -10.93
C GLU A 218 5.40 31.68 -10.17
N LYS A 219 5.17 31.40 -8.88
CA LYS A 219 6.08 30.62 -8.04
C LYS A 219 6.30 29.21 -8.58
N ALA A 220 5.23 28.54 -9.03
CA ALA A 220 5.32 27.22 -9.65
C ALA A 220 6.24 27.24 -10.90
N ARG A 221 6.07 28.23 -11.78
CA ARG A 221 6.93 28.40 -12.96
C ARG A 221 8.38 28.66 -12.55
N ALA A 222 8.61 29.55 -11.59
CA ALA A 222 9.94 29.88 -11.09
C ALA A 222 10.65 28.65 -10.48
N CYS A 223 9.89 27.74 -9.86
CA CYS A 223 10.41 26.49 -9.29
C CYS A 223 10.46 25.31 -10.30
N GLY A 224 10.20 25.54 -11.58
CA GLY A 224 10.35 24.51 -12.63
C GLY A 224 9.24 23.44 -12.64
N TYR A 225 8.05 23.77 -12.15
CA TYR A 225 6.87 22.92 -12.28
C TYR A 225 6.35 22.93 -13.72
N LEU A 226 6.08 21.76 -14.28
CA LEU A 226 5.52 21.65 -15.63
C LEU A 226 4.05 22.10 -15.62
N THR A 227 3.73 23.14 -16.41
CA THR A 227 2.42 23.83 -16.33
C THR A 227 1.44 23.51 -17.45
N ASN A 228 1.86 22.79 -18.50
CA ASN A 228 0.95 22.29 -19.53
C ASN A 228 1.46 21.00 -20.21
N PHE A 229 0.56 20.36 -20.97
CA PHE A 229 0.80 19.10 -21.68
C PHE A 229 1.76 19.26 -22.88
N GLU A 230 1.67 20.38 -23.61
CA GLU A 230 2.43 20.64 -24.85
C GLU A 230 3.90 20.99 -24.61
N GLN A 231 4.25 21.61 -23.48
CA GLN A 231 5.63 21.88 -23.08
C GLN A 231 6.40 20.57 -22.87
N ALA A 232 5.74 19.53 -22.35
CA ALA A 232 6.35 18.22 -22.17
C ALA A 232 6.64 17.50 -23.50
N GLU A 233 5.79 17.66 -24.52
CA GLU A 233 6.07 17.13 -25.86
C GLU A 233 7.22 17.85 -26.55
N ARG A 234 7.30 19.19 -26.44
CA ARG A 234 8.40 19.98 -27.00
C ARG A 234 9.74 19.66 -26.32
N SER A 235 9.76 19.51 -24.99
CA SER A 235 10.96 19.07 -24.26
C SER A 235 11.37 17.64 -24.62
N ALA A 236 10.42 16.70 -24.70
CA ALA A 236 10.71 15.31 -25.08
C ALA A 236 11.16 15.16 -26.54
N GLN A 237 10.72 16.04 -27.44
CA GLN A 237 11.23 16.08 -28.82
C GLN A 237 12.65 16.65 -28.86
N SER A 238 12.93 17.76 -28.15
CA SER A 238 14.27 18.37 -28.05
C SER A 238 15.30 17.37 -27.50
N GLU A 239 14.98 16.68 -26.41
CA GLU A 239 15.86 15.68 -25.77
C GLU A 239 16.14 14.47 -26.69
N ARG A 240 15.15 14.04 -27.49
CA ARG A 240 15.34 12.95 -28.47
C ARG A 240 16.22 13.37 -29.65
N SER A 241 16.10 14.61 -30.12
CA SER A 241 16.97 15.15 -31.16
C SER A 241 18.41 15.34 -30.66
N GLU A 242 18.61 15.83 -29.43
CA GLU A 242 19.94 16.00 -28.83
C GLU A 242 20.65 14.66 -28.59
N GLN A 243 19.92 13.62 -28.16
CA GLN A 243 20.47 12.27 -28.00
C GLN A 243 20.82 11.60 -29.34
N ALA A 244 20.02 11.85 -30.39
CA ALA A 244 20.31 11.36 -31.74
C ALA A 244 21.56 12.02 -32.32
N GLU A 245 21.71 13.34 -32.17
CA GLU A 245 22.89 14.08 -32.65
C GLU A 245 24.17 13.71 -31.90
N GLN A 246 24.09 13.39 -30.61
CA GLN A 246 25.24 12.90 -29.84
C GLN A 246 25.66 11.48 -30.25
N SER A 247 24.70 10.59 -30.56
CA SER A 247 25.01 9.24 -31.05
C SER A 247 25.67 9.23 -32.44
N GLU A 248 25.30 10.17 -33.32
CA GLU A 248 25.90 10.28 -34.66
C GLU A 248 27.33 10.87 -34.64
N GLN A 249 27.67 11.66 -33.61
CA GLN A 249 29.02 12.23 -33.44
C GLN A 249 30.02 11.27 -32.78
N GLU A 250 29.56 10.27 -32.01
CA GLU A 250 30.44 9.24 -31.44
C GLU A 250 30.77 8.09 -32.42
N GLU A 251 30.04 7.99 -33.54
CA GLU A 251 30.27 6.99 -34.61
C GLU A 251 31.14 7.47 -35.80
N SER A 252 31.62 8.73 -35.80
CA SER A 252 32.60 9.29 -36.78
C SER A 252 33.99 9.46 -36.20
#